data_AF-A0A1G2R4U8-F1
#
_entry.id   AF-A0A1G2R4U8-F1
#
_cell.length_a   1.000
_cell.length_b   1.000
_cell.length_c   1.000
_cell.angle_alpha   90.00
_cell.angle_beta   90.00
_cell.angle_gamma   90.00
#
_symmetry.space_group_name_H-M   'P 1'
#
loop_
_entity.id
_entity.type
_entity.pdbx_description
1 polymer ?
#
loop_
_entity_poly.entity_id
_entity_poly.type
_entity_poly.pdbx_seq_one_letter_code
_entity_poly.pdbx_strand_id
1 'polypeptide(L)'
;MLLMSRSLGVENTPFHAHGHRPRARKKENIMYQFTTLDPRNIPAATEANDKVFGLGPVYGIEVTVPALAARCVENIDPQHTGGNANRAAIEEAYSLLLAGKAPPKNAVLATVRADLDSVGAMAVLGFPTPEEMGVGMESDPYKQNCPMCSWDHYGYCNGLEARIDDIAASDKFARGGYAGPKPLPTRKNPWDEKTASAESSRPLAAIAAAVMDFKIPLADRVATMADWLLNGTEPSKYREAVEKERMDFIRALEAGEIQHEVRADGKVAVVESTHRAATSVGYSLAPVVVALNPAFKLGGGEAHRKFTVCAFEAGKFADIKSALAELASLEPGWGGSPTIGGSPQGVSSTLTIDQVVEVVAKHLR
;
A
#
# COMPACT_ATOMS: atom_id res chain seq x y z
N MET A 1 12.26 -58.74 -70.88
CA MET A 1 13.15 -59.20 -69.80
C MET A 1 12.45 -58.89 -68.49
N LEU A 2 11.56 -59.74 -68.01
CA LEU A 2 11.85 -60.85 -67.08
C LEU A 2 12.79 -60.44 -65.94
N LEU A 3 12.22 -60.19 -64.75
CA LEU A 3 12.51 -60.98 -63.56
C LEU A 3 11.55 -60.65 -62.41
N MET A 4 10.89 -61.71 -61.95
CA MET A 4 10.16 -61.79 -60.70
C MET A 4 11.11 -61.67 -59.50
N SER A 5 10.62 -61.19 -58.35
CA SER A 5 10.97 -61.81 -57.06
C SER A 5 9.91 -61.52 -55.99
N ARG A 6 9.68 -62.56 -55.20
CA ARG A 6 8.61 -62.75 -54.20
C ARG A 6 9.00 -62.18 -52.83
N SER A 7 7.97 -61.71 -52.12
CA SER A 7 7.57 -62.04 -50.74
C SER A 7 8.62 -62.17 -49.63
N LEU A 8 8.45 -61.42 -48.53
CA LEU A 8 8.36 -61.96 -47.17
C LEU A 8 7.49 -61.03 -46.30
N GLY A 9 6.42 -61.59 -45.73
CA GLY A 9 5.53 -60.92 -44.78
C GLY A 9 6.16 -60.77 -43.40
N VAL A 10 5.79 -59.70 -42.70
CA VAL A 10 6.08 -59.49 -41.29
C VAL A 10 4.75 -59.42 -40.57
N GLU A 11 4.52 -60.40 -39.70
CA GLU A 11 3.37 -60.49 -38.80
C GLU A 11 3.47 -59.41 -37.73
N ASN A 12 2.46 -58.55 -37.65
CA ASN A 12 2.28 -57.59 -36.56
C ASN A 12 1.50 -58.27 -35.42
N THR A 13 2.20 -58.66 -34.34
CA THR A 13 1.58 -58.95 -33.04
C THR A 13 1.36 -57.65 -32.25
N PRO A 14 0.13 -57.32 -31.80
CA PRO A 14 -0.10 -56.18 -30.94
C PRO A 14 0.26 -56.52 -29.48
N PHE A 15 1.27 -55.84 -28.94
CA PHE A 15 1.57 -55.83 -27.51
C PHE A 15 0.51 -55.00 -26.77
N HIS A 16 -0.39 -55.67 -26.04
CA HIS A 16 -1.27 -55.02 -25.07
C HIS A 16 -0.51 -54.73 -23.77
N ALA A 17 0.08 -53.54 -23.66
CA ALA A 17 0.59 -53.02 -22.39
C ALA A 17 -0.55 -52.34 -21.61
N HIS A 18 -1.16 -53.04 -20.66
CA HIS A 18 -2.02 -52.45 -19.64
C HIS A 18 -1.18 -51.66 -18.62
N GLY A 19 -0.74 -50.47 -19.02
CA GLY A 19 -0.16 -49.49 -18.11
C GLY A 19 -1.27 -48.72 -17.40
N HIS A 20 -1.52 -49.04 -16.13
CA HIS A 20 -2.24 -48.15 -15.22
C HIS A 20 -1.46 -46.83 -15.10
N ARG A 21 -1.83 -45.82 -15.88
CA ARG A 21 -1.37 -44.45 -15.64
C ARG A 21 -1.93 -43.99 -14.30
N PRO A 22 -1.10 -43.61 -13.31
CA PRO A 22 -1.59 -42.94 -12.11
C PRO A 22 -2.37 -41.71 -12.57
N ARG A 23 -3.65 -41.61 -12.19
CA ARG A 23 -4.41 -40.38 -12.38
C ARG A 23 -3.66 -39.31 -11.59
N ALA A 24 -3.00 -38.39 -12.29
CA ALA A 24 -2.45 -37.18 -11.68
C ALA A 24 -3.57 -36.56 -10.83
N ARG A 25 -3.42 -36.61 -9.51
CA ARG A 25 -4.32 -35.89 -8.61
C ARG A 25 -4.27 -34.45 -9.07
N LYS A 26 -5.42 -33.92 -9.50
CA LYS A 26 -5.61 -32.48 -9.71
C LYS A 26 -5.24 -31.85 -8.35
N LYS A 27 -4.03 -31.31 -8.23
CA LYS A 27 -3.67 -30.46 -7.09
C LYS A 27 -4.65 -29.30 -7.19
N GLU A 28 -5.67 -29.29 -6.34
CA GLU A 28 -6.43 -28.07 -6.12
C GLU A 28 -5.39 -27.06 -5.63
N ASN A 29 -5.10 -26.05 -6.45
CA ASN A 29 -4.34 -24.89 -6.01
C ASN A 29 -5.23 -24.15 -5.02
N ILE A 30 -5.25 -24.63 -3.78
CA ILE A 30 -5.88 -23.92 -2.68
C ILE A 30 -4.98 -22.71 -2.42
N MET A 31 -5.41 -21.54 -2.89
CA MET A 31 -4.77 -20.25 -2.64
C MET A 31 -5.30 -19.66 -1.34
N TYR A 32 -4.55 -18.71 -0.77
CA TYR A 32 -4.98 -17.99 0.42
C TYR A 32 -6.33 -17.31 0.21
N GLN A 33 -7.07 -17.14 1.30
CA GLN A 33 -8.20 -16.22 1.34
C GLN A 33 -7.72 -14.86 1.85
N PHE A 34 -8.02 -13.79 1.12
CA PHE A 34 -7.63 -12.44 1.52
C PHE A 34 -8.84 -11.69 2.06
N THR A 35 -8.69 -11.04 3.21
CA THR A 35 -9.78 -10.25 3.82
C THR A 35 -9.26 -9.01 4.56
N THR A 36 -10.18 -8.11 4.88
CA THR A 36 -9.93 -6.96 5.76
C THR A 36 -10.63 -7.15 7.10
N LEU A 37 -9.94 -6.87 8.19
CA LEU A 37 -10.52 -6.76 9.52
C LEU A 37 -11.00 -5.33 9.76
N ASP A 38 -12.12 -5.19 10.47
CA ASP A 38 -12.62 -3.89 10.88
C ASP A 38 -11.99 -3.47 12.21
N PRO A 39 -11.16 -2.41 12.26
CA PRO A 39 -10.45 -2.00 13.47
C PRO A 39 -11.35 -1.29 14.50
N ARG A 40 -12.60 -0.98 14.15
CA ARG A 40 -13.50 -0.19 15.01
C ARG A 40 -13.97 -1.01 16.20
N ASN A 41 -14.00 -0.40 17.37
CA ASN A 41 -14.57 -1.01 18.58
C ASN A 41 -16.10 -0.84 18.63
N ILE A 42 -16.81 -1.49 17.70
CA ILE A 42 -18.28 -1.50 17.62
C ILE A 42 -18.80 -2.93 17.43
N PRO A 43 -20.02 -3.27 17.91
CA PRO A 43 -20.53 -4.65 17.84
C PRO A 43 -20.56 -5.24 16.43
N ALA A 44 -20.92 -4.45 15.42
CA ALA A 44 -20.95 -4.90 14.03
C ALA A 44 -19.56 -5.29 13.49
N ALA A 45 -18.51 -4.56 13.89
CA ALA A 45 -17.13 -4.86 13.53
C ALA A 45 -16.66 -6.15 14.22
N THR A 46 -16.98 -6.32 15.51
CA THR A 46 -16.70 -7.55 16.25
C THR A 46 -17.36 -8.76 15.58
N GLU A 47 -18.65 -8.69 15.26
CA GLU A 47 -19.37 -9.78 14.60
C GLU A 47 -18.78 -10.12 13.22
N ALA A 48 -18.43 -9.10 12.42
CA ALA A 48 -17.80 -9.30 11.12
C ALA A 48 -16.41 -9.96 11.25
N ASN A 49 -15.59 -9.50 12.19
CA ASN A 49 -14.28 -10.10 12.46
C ASN A 49 -14.42 -11.53 12.99
N ASP A 50 -15.38 -11.82 13.85
CA ASP A 50 -15.62 -13.17 14.37
C ASP A 50 -15.95 -14.17 13.25
N LYS A 51 -16.69 -13.74 12.23
CA LYS A 51 -16.91 -14.55 11.01
C LYS A 51 -15.61 -14.86 10.29
N VAL A 52 -14.70 -13.88 10.16
CA VAL A 52 -13.37 -14.07 9.56
C VAL A 52 -12.55 -15.08 10.34
N PHE A 53 -12.45 -14.92 11.67
CA PHE A 53 -11.72 -15.86 12.53
C PHE A 53 -12.36 -17.25 12.60
N GLY A 54 -13.63 -17.39 12.22
CA GLY A 54 -14.32 -18.67 12.07
C GLY A 54 -14.00 -19.43 10.78
N LEU A 55 -13.36 -18.79 9.78
CA LEU A 55 -13.03 -19.43 8.50
C LEU A 55 -11.84 -20.40 8.60
N GLY A 56 -10.97 -20.24 9.60
CA GLY A 56 -9.77 -21.06 9.78
C GLY A 56 -8.63 -20.28 10.43
N PRO A 57 -7.38 -20.77 10.32
CA PRO A 57 -6.18 -20.06 10.78
C PRO A 57 -6.04 -18.70 10.08
N VAL A 58 -6.09 -17.62 10.85
CA VAL A 58 -5.91 -16.25 10.36
C VAL A 58 -4.49 -15.78 10.66
N TYR A 59 -3.76 -15.37 9.63
CA TYR A 59 -2.48 -14.70 9.74
C TYR A 59 -2.69 -13.21 9.47
N GLY A 60 -2.29 -12.38 10.43
CA GLY A 60 -2.36 -10.93 10.31
C GLY A 60 -1.24 -10.40 9.43
N ILE A 61 -1.54 -9.42 8.60
CA ILE A 61 -0.59 -8.60 7.86
C ILE A 61 -0.84 -7.16 8.29
N GLU A 62 0.12 -6.51 8.94
CA GLU A 62 -0.04 -5.15 9.48
C GLU A 62 -1.29 -4.94 10.35
N VAL A 63 -1.64 -5.92 11.19
CA VAL A 63 -2.77 -5.76 12.13
C VAL A 63 -2.32 -4.91 13.31
N THR A 64 -2.46 -3.59 13.17
CA THR A 64 -2.00 -2.61 14.18
C THR A 64 -2.87 -2.50 15.43
N VAL A 65 -4.08 -3.10 15.42
CA VAL A 65 -4.97 -3.13 16.59
C VAL A 65 -4.58 -4.30 17.50
N PRO A 66 -4.06 -4.06 18.73
CA PRO A 66 -3.50 -5.14 19.56
C PRO A 66 -4.47 -6.29 19.84
N ALA A 67 -5.75 -5.97 20.07
CA ALA A 67 -6.79 -6.96 20.33
C ALA A 67 -7.09 -7.87 19.12
N LEU A 68 -6.92 -7.37 17.89
CA LEU A 68 -7.09 -8.17 16.68
C LEU A 68 -5.81 -8.95 16.35
N ALA A 69 -4.64 -8.33 16.53
CA ALA A 69 -3.35 -8.98 16.33
C ALA A 69 -3.20 -10.22 17.23
N ALA A 70 -3.60 -10.10 18.50
CA ALA A 70 -3.56 -11.20 19.47
C ALA A 70 -4.48 -12.39 19.12
N ARG A 71 -5.43 -12.21 18.20
CA ARG A 71 -6.30 -13.29 17.71
C ARG A 71 -5.74 -14.00 16.48
N CYS A 72 -4.75 -13.40 15.81
CA CYS A 72 -4.08 -14.02 14.67
C CYS A 72 -3.14 -15.13 15.15
N VAL A 73 -2.92 -16.15 14.31
CA VAL A 73 -1.90 -17.19 14.56
C VAL A 73 -0.52 -16.55 14.67
N GLU A 74 -0.25 -15.63 13.75
CA GLU A 74 0.92 -14.78 13.71
C GLU A 74 0.51 -13.47 13.04
N ASN A 75 1.14 -12.35 13.43
CA ASN A 75 0.96 -11.06 12.78
C ASN A 75 2.28 -10.64 12.15
N ILE A 76 2.32 -10.61 10.82
CA ILE A 76 3.47 -10.18 10.01
C ILE A 76 3.44 -8.65 9.99
N ASP A 77 4.01 -8.07 11.06
CA ASP A 77 4.03 -6.63 11.31
C ASP A 77 5.23 -6.25 12.21
N PRO A 78 6.46 -6.40 11.72
CA PRO A 78 7.65 -6.06 12.51
C PRO A 78 7.70 -4.59 12.93
N GLN A 79 6.97 -3.69 12.24
CA GLN A 79 6.99 -2.25 12.54
C GLN A 79 6.18 -1.89 13.78
N HIS A 80 4.99 -2.47 13.95
CA HIS A 80 4.04 -2.01 14.98
C HIS A 80 3.94 -2.94 16.18
N THR A 81 4.39 -4.20 16.11
CA THR A 81 4.27 -5.16 17.22
C THR A 81 5.52 -5.26 18.11
N GLY A 82 6.35 -4.21 18.16
CA GLY A 82 7.57 -4.19 18.97
C GLY A 82 8.74 -4.99 18.39
N GLY A 83 8.67 -5.33 17.09
CA GLY A 83 9.77 -5.93 16.33
C GLY A 83 10.76 -4.87 15.83
N ASN A 84 11.24 -5.05 14.61
CA ASN A 84 12.11 -4.06 13.97
C ASN A 84 11.28 -2.97 13.29
N ALA A 85 11.19 -1.79 13.92
CA ALA A 85 10.52 -0.59 13.38
C ALA A 85 11.03 -0.13 12.00
N ASN A 86 12.20 -0.62 11.55
CA ASN A 86 12.80 -0.29 10.24
C ASN A 86 12.57 -1.36 9.17
N ARG A 87 11.75 -2.38 9.44
CA ARG A 87 11.45 -3.45 8.51
C ARG A 87 9.96 -3.44 8.18
N ALA A 88 9.59 -3.41 6.91
CA ALA A 88 8.20 -3.44 6.44
C ALA A 88 7.64 -4.87 6.40
N ALA A 89 6.30 -5.00 6.33
CA ALA A 89 5.64 -6.29 6.27
C ALA A 89 5.97 -7.04 4.98
N ILE A 90 6.13 -6.34 3.85
CA ILE A 90 6.52 -6.95 2.56
C ILE A 90 7.92 -7.59 2.63
N GLU A 91 8.87 -6.97 3.35
CA GLU A 91 10.22 -7.52 3.53
C GLU A 91 10.21 -8.77 4.40
N GLU A 92 9.40 -8.76 5.47
CA GLU A 92 9.22 -9.92 6.35
C GLU A 92 8.54 -11.06 5.60
N ALA A 93 7.47 -10.78 4.85
CA ALA A 93 6.77 -11.75 4.00
C ALA A 93 7.72 -12.40 2.99
N TYR A 94 8.55 -11.62 2.31
CA TYR A 94 9.56 -12.13 1.38
C TYR A 94 10.57 -13.05 2.06
N SER A 95 11.02 -12.66 3.27
CA SER A 95 11.96 -13.47 4.04
C SER A 95 11.36 -14.78 4.53
N LEU A 96 10.10 -14.77 4.96
CA LEU A 96 9.36 -15.98 5.33
C LEU A 96 9.16 -16.91 4.13
N LEU A 97 8.84 -16.35 2.95
CA LEU A 97 8.72 -17.11 1.71
C LEU A 97 10.03 -17.82 1.36
N LEU A 98 11.15 -17.09 1.34
CA LEU A 98 12.48 -17.65 1.02
C LEU A 98 12.92 -18.71 2.04
N ALA A 99 12.54 -18.54 3.31
CA ALA A 99 12.86 -19.48 4.38
C ALA A 99 11.95 -20.73 4.39
N GLY A 100 10.97 -20.85 3.49
CA GLY A 100 9.97 -21.93 3.51
C GLY A 100 9.05 -21.88 4.75
N LYS A 101 8.87 -20.69 5.33
CA LYS A 101 8.07 -20.43 6.54
C LYS A 101 6.82 -19.61 6.27
N ALA A 102 6.43 -19.46 5.00
CA ALA A 102 5.18 -18.80 4.65
C ALA A 102 3.97 -19.50 5.31
N PRO A 103 2.89 -18.78 5.63
CA PRO A 103 1.66 -19.39 6.13
C PRO A 103 1.16 -20.50 5.20
N PRO A 104 0.44 -21.53 5.71
CA PRO A 104 -0.06 -22.59 4.85
C PRO A 104 -1.06 -22.04 3.82
N LYS A 105 -1.00 -22.50 2.56
CA LYS A 105 -1.75 -21.91 1.43
C LYS A 105 -3.29 -21.91 1.56
N ASN A 106 -3.85 -22.66 2.51
CA ASN A 106 -5.28 -22.65 2.85
C ASN A 106 -5.64 -21.68 3.99
N ALA A 107 -4.68 -20.89 4.49
CA ALA A 107 -4.90 -19.90 5.53
C ALA A 107 -5.67 -18.66 5.02
N VAL A 108 -6.18 -17.90 5.96
CA VAL A 108 -6.71 -16.55 5.73
C VAL A 108 -5.60 -15.54 6.01
N LEU A 109 -5.29 -14.67 5.05
CA LEU A 109 -4.43 -13.51 5.27
C LEU A 109 -5.32 -12.28 5.46
N ALA A 110 -5.15 -11.59 6.57
CA ALA A 110 -6.03 -10.49 6.97
C ALA A 110 -5.25 -9.24 7.35
N THR A 111 -5.71 -8.07 6.91
CA THR A 111 -5.15 -6.76 7.31
C THR A 111 -6.24 -5.83 7.84
N VAL A 112 -5.91 -4.85 8.68
CA VAL A 112 -6.82 -3.75 9.03
C VAL A 112 -6.77 -2.59 8.04
N ARG A 113 -5.73 -2.53 7.20
CA ARG A 113 -5.51 -1.48 6.20
C ARG A 113 -4.89 -2.11 4.96
N ALA A 114 -5.64 -2.13 3.85
CA ALA A 114 -5.12 -2.62 2.57
C ALA A 114 -4.42 -1.47 1.83
N ASP A 115 -3.09 -1.44 1.92
CA ASP A 115 -2.19 -0.46 1.29
C ASP A 115 -1.08 -1.18 0.51
N LEU A 116 -0.04 -0.47 0.09
CA LEU A 116 1.07 -1.06 -0.67
C LEU A 116 1.82 -2.15 0.10
N ASP A 117 2.10 -1.93 1.39
CA ASP A 117 2.93 -2.84 2.17
C ASP A 117 2.17 -4.14 2.48
N SER A 118 0.97 -4.03 3.05
CA SER A 118 0.12 -5.18 3.36
C SER A 118 -0.33 -5.97 2.12
N VAL A 119 -0.78 -5.31 1.05
CA VAL A 119 -1.18 -6.00 -0.19
C VAL A 119 0.03 -6.57 -0.91
N GLY A 120 1.17 -5.88 -0.86
CA GLY A 120 2.47 -6.37 -1.33
C GLY A 120 2.90 -7.64 -0.60
N ALA A 121 2.85 -7.64 0.73
CA ALA A 121 3.14 -8.81 1.57
C ALA A 121 2.23 -9.99 1.24
N MET A 122 0.92 -9.76 1.09
CA MET A 122 -0.03 -10.79 0.65
C MET A 122 0.31 -11.38 -0.72
N ALA A 123 0.70 -10.52 -1.68
CA ALA A 123 1.10 -10.96 -3.01
C ALA A 123 2.38 -11.80 -2.97
N VAL A 124 3.39 -11.36 -2.21
CA VAL A 124 4.66 -12.08 -2.03
C VAL A 124 4.44 -13.47 -1.43
N LEU A 125 3.64 -13.59 -0.37
CA LEU A 125 3.34 -14.90 0.23
C LEU A 125 2.62 -15.84 -0.76
N GLY A 126 1.88 -15.26 -1.72
CA GLY A 126 1.21 -15.98 -2.80
C GLY A 126 2.16 -16.71 -3.75
N PHE A 127 3.41 -16.27 -3.89
CA PHE A 127 4.40 -16.86 -4.79
C PHE A 127 4.77 -18.31 -4.41
N PRO A 128 5.26 -19.12 -5.38
CA PRO A 128 5.76 -20.45 -5.09
C PRO A 128 7.03 -20.39 -4.22
N THR A 129 7.19 -21.32 -3.28
CA THR A 129 8.44 -21.41 -2.50
C THR A 129 9.60 -21.93 -3.37
N PRO A 130 10.86 -21.72 -2.99
CA PRO A 130 12.01 -22.31 -3.69
C PRO A 130 11.90 -23.83 -3.86
N GLU A 131 11.37 -24.52 -2.84
CA GLU A 131 11.10 -25.96 -2.89
C GLU A 131 10.03 -26.32 -3.94
N GLU A 132 8.94 -25.55 -4.02
CA GLU A 132 7.88 -25.75 -5.02
C GLU A 132 8.36 -25.50 -6.46
N MET A 133 9.31 -24.59 -6.62
CA MET A 133 9.96 -24.33 -7.91
C MET A 133 11.00 -25.40 -8.28
N GLY A 134 11.28 -26.36 -7.39
CA GLY A 134 12.31 -27.37 -7.61
C GLY A 134 13.73 -26.79 -7.65
N VAL A 135 13.91 -25.57 -7.13
CA VAL A 135 15.23 -24.95 -6.97
C VAL A 135 15.83 -25.52 -5.70
N GLY A 136 16.48 -26.68 -5.84
CA GLY A 136 17.32 -27.20 -4.77
C GLY A 136 18.42 -26.18 -4.45
N MET A 137 18.70 -25.96 -3.17
CA MET A 137 19.78 -25.06 -2.71
C MET A 137 21.19 -25.42 -3.25
N GLU A 138 21.32 -26.49 -4.05
CA GLU A 138 22.57 -26.96 -4.66
C GLU A 138 22.78 -26.53 -6.13
N SER A 139 21.83 -25.86 -6.80
CA SER A 139 21.98 -25.57 -8.22
C SER A 139 22.76 -24.27 -8.50
N ASP A 140 24.01 -24.45 -8.93
CA ASP A 140 24.84 -23.59 -9.80
C ASP A 140 24.28 -22.18 -10.12
N PRO A 141 24.86 -21.10 -9.56
CA PRO A 141 24.40 -19.72 -9.76
C PRO A 141 24.54 -19.20 -11.20
N TYR A 142 25.06 -20.00 -12.15
CA TYR A 142 25.34 -19.57 -13.53
C TYR A 142 24.35 -20.06 -14.60
N LYS A 143 23.28 -20.78 -14.27
CA LYS A 143 22.27 -21.17 -15.27
C LYS A 143 21.25 -20.05 -15.56
N GLN A 144 21.76 -18.94 -16.06
CA GLN A 144 21.01 -17.89 -16.75
C GLN A 144 20.67 -18.37 -18.17
N ASN A 145 19.38 -18.35 -18.55
CA ASN A 145 18.94 -18.03 -19.91
C ASN A 145 17.40 -17.96 -19.99
N CYS A 146 16.82 -16.89 -19.44
CA CYS A 146 15.64 -16.27 -20.06
C CYS A 146 16.13 -15.02 -20.80
N PRO A 147 16.00 -14.95 -22.14
CA PRO A 147 16.58 -13.88 -22.94
C PRO A 147 15.92 -12.50 -22.75
N MET A 148 14.89 -12.37 -21.91
CA MET A 148 14.25 -11.08 -21.58
C MET A 148 14.27 -10.70 -20.10
N CYS A 149 14.71 -11.59 -19.20
CA CYS A 149 14.77 -11.34 -17.76
C CYS A 149 15.96 -12.17 -17.26
N SER A 150 17.07 -11.57 -16.79
CA SER A 150 17.92 -12.42 -15.94
C SER A 150 17.10 -12.75 -14.71
N TRP A 151 17.02 -14.03 -14.41
CA TRP A 151 16.44 -14.48 -13.16
C TRP A 151 17.44 -14.15 -12.06
N ASP A 152 16.97 -13.67 -10.91
CA ASP A 152 17.81 -13.57 -9.72
C ASP A 152 18.22 -14.96 -9.22
N HIS A 153 18.99 -15.02 -8.13
CA HIS A 153 19.49 -16.26 -7.55
C HIS A 153 18.37 -17.27 -7.18
N TYR A 154 17.12 -16.83 -7.08
CA TYR A 154 15.97 -17.64 -6.67
C TYR A 154 14.97 -17.93 -7.78
N GLY A 155 15.23 -17.49 -9.01
CA GLY A 155 14.27 -17.71 -10.10
C GLY A 155 13.11 -16.73 -10.10
N TYR A 156 13.32 -15.46 -9.72
CA TYR A 156 12.39 -14.36 -10.01
C TYR A 156 12.98 -13.36 -11.01
N CYS A 157 12.14 -12.56 -11.68
CA CYS A 157 12.62 -11.58 -12.64
C CYS A 157 13.56 -10.55 -11.98
N ASN A 158 14.56 -10.06 -12.71
CA ASN A 158 15.29 -8.85 -12.35
C ASN A 158 14.32 -7.72 -11.99
N GLY A 159 14.30 -7.34 -10.71
CA GLY A 159 13.54 -6.19 -10.22
C GLY A 159 12.41 -6.52 -9.25
N LEU A 160 12.13 -7.79 -8.94
CA LEU A 160 11.22 -8.13 -7.85
C LEU A 160 11.73 -7.54 -6.52
N GLU A 161 12.97 -7.85 -6.15
CA GLU A 161 13.58 -7.34 -4.91
C GLU A 161 13.63 -5.80 -4.90
N ALA A 162 14.00 -5.17 -6.02
CA ALA A 162 14.00 -3.72 -6.12
C ALA A 162 12.60 -3.10 -5.91
N ARG A 163 11.54 -3.73 -6.43
CA ARG A 163 10.16 -3.27 -6.20
C ARG A 163 9.68 -3.49 -4.77
N ILE A 164 10.11 -4.59 -4.14
CA ILE A 164 9.89 -4.85 -2.71
C ILE A 164 10.59 -3.76 -1.89
N ASP A 165 11.85 -3.46 -2.19
CA ASP A 165 12.64 -2.42 -1.54
C ASP A 165 12.01 -1.03 -1.73
N ASP A 166 11.51 -0.72 -2.93
CA ASP A 166 10.80 0.53 -3.20
C ASP A 166 9.54 0.67 -2.34
N ILE A 167 8.70 -0.39 -2.25
CA ILE A 167 7.52 -0.40 -1.38
C ILE A 167 7.94 -0.26 0.09
N ALA A 168 8.92 -1.03 0.54
CA ALA A 168 9.37 -1.04 1.93
C ALA A 168 9.96 0.30 2.34
N ALA A 169 10.82 0.90 1.50
CA ALA A 169 11.32 2.26 1.71
C ALA A 169 10.19 3.29 1.73
N SER A 170 9.10 3.01 1.02
CA SER A 170 7.95 3.87 0.98
C SER A 170 7.06 3.78 2.23
N ASP A 171 7.02 2.64 2.91
CA ASP A 171 6.15 2.41 4.05
C ASP A 171 6.84 2.66 5.41
N LYS A 172 8.14 2.38 5.52
CA LYS A 172 8.91 2.54 6.77
C LYS A 172 8.64 3.89 7.45
N PHE A 173 8.16 3.83 8.69
CA PHE A 173 8.02 5.00 9.59
C PHE A 173 9.32 5.81 9.72
N ALA A 174 10.46 5.14 9.51
CA ALA A 174 11.80 5.73 9.52
C ALA A 174 12.19 6.47 8.23
N ARG A 175 11.23 6.89 7.39
CA ARG A 175 11.47 8.03 6.50
C ARG A 175 11.89 9.18 7.39
N GLY A 176 13.18 9.48 7.42
CA GLY A 176 13.77 10.48 8.29
C GLY A 176 12.90 11.74 8.38
N GLY A 177 12.95 12.40 9.54
CA GLY A 177 12.05 13.51 9.83
C GLY A 177 12.04 14.61 8.76
N TYR A 178 11.06 15.51 8.85
CA TYR A 178 10.79 16.53 7.84
C TYR A 178 12.07 17.07 7.16
N ALA A 179 12.25 16.74 5.88
CA ALA A 179 13.50 17.00 5.14
C ALA A 179 13.72 18.48 4.78
N GLY A 180 12.86 19.38 5.26
CA GLY A 180 12.85 20.78 4.89
C GLY A 180 11.89 21.10 3.73
N PRO A 181 11.70 22.40 3.44
CA PRO A 181 10.88 22.87 2.32
C PRO A 181 11.38 22.35 0.98
N LYS A 182 10.44 22.12 0.07
CA LYS A 182 10.63 21.51 -1.25
C LYS A 182 9.88 22.30 -2.31
N PRO A 183 10.35 22.31 -3.56
CA PRO A 183 9.62 22.94 -4.64
C PRO A 183 8.28 22.22 -4.87
N LEU A 184 7.21 23.00 -5.08
CA LEU A 184 5.94 22.47 -5.54
C LEU A 184 6.07 21.91 -6.97
N PRO A 185 5.24 20.92 -7.35
CA PRO A 185 5.33 20.34 -8.68
C PRO A 185 5.02 21.37 -9.76
N THR A 186 5.70 21.22 -10.88
CA THR A 186 5.52 22.05 -12.08
C THR A 186 5.42 21.16 -13.30
N ARG A 187 5.03 21.69 -14.45
CA ARG A 187 5.08 20.92 -15.72
C ARG A 187 6.47 20.37 -16.05
N LYS A 188 7.53 21.05 -15.60
CA LYS A 188 8.92 20.62 -15.80
C LYS A 188 9.38 19.58 -14.77
N ASN A 189 8.72 19.53 -13.61
CA ASN A 189 8.98 18.60 -12.53
C ASN A 189 7.67 18.13 -11.91
N PRO A 190 6.87 17.29 -12.60
CA PRO A 190 5.56 16.88 -12.13
C PRO A 190 5.66 15.94 -10.92
N TRP A 191 6.77 15.20 -10.81
CA TRP A 191 7.00 14.22 -9.76
C TRP A 191 8.33 14.56 -9.05
N ASP A 192 8.27 14.98 -7.78
CA ASP A 192 9.49 15.18 -6.98
C ASP A 192 9.95 13.86 -6.35
N GLU A 193 10.58 13.02 -7.17
CA GLU A 193 10.99 11.66 -6.77
C GLU A 193 11.95 11.63 -5.58
N LYS A 194 12.75 12.69 -5.40
CA LYS A 194 13.76 12.75 -4.33
C LYS A 194 13.16 12.77 -2.93
N THR A 195 11.90 13.18 -2.82
CA THR A 195 11.31 13.49 -1.53
C THR A 195 9.85 13.06 -1.37
N ALA A 196 9.36 12.34 -2.37
CA ALA A 196 7.98 11.89 -2.48
C ALA A 196 7.59 10.81 -1.46
N SER A 197 6.36 10.91 -0.93
CA SER A 197 5.64 9.75 -0.39
C SER A 197 5.37 8.71 -1.49
N ALA A 198 4.94 7.49 -1.14
CA ALA A 198 4.62 6.46 -2.14
C ALA A 198 3.60 6.96 -3.18
N GLU A 199 2.58 7.70 -2.71
CA GLU A 199 1.54 8.30 -3.56
C GLU A 199 2.04 9.53 -4.36
N SER A 200 3.17 10.10 -3.96
CA SER A 200 3.78 11.25 -4.61
C SER A 200 4.98 10.88 -5.49
N SER A 201 5.37 9.60 -5.54
CA SER A 201 6.44 9.12 -6.39
C SER A 201 5.82 8.52 -7.64
N ARG A 202 6.39 8.85 -8.80
CA ARG A 202 5.90 8.29 -10.06
C ARG A 202 5.93 6.75 -10.07
N PRO A 203 7.02 6.08 -9.62
CA PRO A 203 7.13 4.63 -9.76
C PRO A 203 6.06 3.83 -9.01
N LEU A 204 5.55 4.36 -7.90
CA LEU A 204 4.59 3.64 -7.05
C LEU A 204 3.15 4.17 -7.19
N ALA A 205 2.94 5.38 -7.70
CA ALA A 205 1.62 6.01 -7.71
C ALA A 205 0.54 5.15 -8.40
N ALA A 206 0.85 4.55 -9.54
CA ALA A 206 -0.13 3.75 -10.30
C ALA A 206 -0.55 2.49 -9.52
N ILE A 207 0.41 1.75 -8.95
CA ILE A 207 0.12 0.54 -8.18
C ILE A 207 -0.53 0.89 -6.82
N ALA A 208 -0.14 2.00 -6.20
CA ALA A 208 -0.79 2.54 -4.99
C ALA A 208 -2.27 2.82 -5.24
N ALA A 209 -2.58 3.50 -6.35
CA ALA A 209 -3.96 3.78 -6.74
C ALA A 209 -4.76 2.48 -7.02
N ALA A 210 -4.12 1.45 -7.59
CA ALA A 210 -4.75 0.17 -7.85
C ALA A 210 -5.10 -0.59 -6.56
N VAL A 211 -4.18 -0.65 -5.59
CA VAL A 211 -4.44 -1.33 -4.30
C VAL A 211 -5.42 -0.58 -3.42
N MET A 212 -5.52 0.74 -3.56
CA MET A 212 -6.45 1.59 -2.81
C MET A 212 -7.86 1.66 -3.43
N ASP A 213 -8.11 1.07 -4.61
CA ASP A 213 -9.45 1.04 -5.22
C ASP A 213 -10.35 0.01 -4.51
N PHE A 214 -11.01 0.45 -3.43
CA PHE A 214 -11.92 -0.35 -2.61
C PHE A 214 -13.14 -0.90 -3.36
N LYS A 215 -13.39 -0.47 -4.61
CA LYS A 215 -14.43 -1.04 -5.46
C LYS A 215 -14.01 -2.37 -6.07
N ILE A 216 -12.70 -2.65 -6.06
CA ILE A 216 -12.12 -3.90 -6.55
C ILE A 216 -11.94 -4.87 -5.36
N PRO A 217 -12.39 -6.14 -5.48
CA PRO A 217 -12.16 -7.14 -4.46
C PRO A 217 -10.69 -7.24 -4.05
N LEU A 218 -10.41 -7.51 -2.77
CA LEU A 218 -9.03 -7.57 -2.27
C LEU A 218 -8.19 -8.63 -3.00
N ALA A 219 -8.76 -9.79 -3.32
CA ALA A 219 -8.07 -10.83 -4.08
C ALA A 219 -7.59 -10.35 -5.46
N ASP A 220 -8.40 -9.57 -6.18
CA ASP A 220 -8.05 -9.03 -7.49
C ASP A 220 -6.97 -7.94 -7.39
N ARG A 221 -6.99 -7.16 -6.30
CA ARG A 221 -5.94 -6.19 -5.97
C ARG A 221 -4.61 -6.87 -5.65
N VAL A 222 -4.63 -7.96 -4.87
CA VAL A 222 -3.46 -8.79 -4.58
C VAL A 222 -2.91 -9.41 -5.87
N ALA A 223 -3.78 -9.93 -6.75
CA ALA A 223 -3.36 -10.47 -8.04
C ALA A 223 -2.71 -9.39 -8.94
N THR A 224 -3.25 -8.18 -8.95
CA THR A 224 -2.67 -7.04 -9.67
C THR A 224 -1.29 -6.67 -9.11
N MET A 225 -1.15 -6.64 -7.78
CA MET A 225 0.12 -6.41 -7.10
C MET A 225 1.14 -7.51 -7.40
N ALA A 226 0.73 -8.78 -7.40
CA ALA A 226 1.58 -9.91 -7.74
C ALA A 226 2.11 -9.81 -9.18
N ASP A 227 1.26 -9.47 -10.15
CA ASP A 227 1.68 -9.26 -11.54
C ASP A 227 2.67 -8.08 -11.67
N TRP A 228 2.40 -6.97 -11.01
CA TRP A 228 3.31 -5.82 -11.00
C TRP A 228 4.65 -6.16 -10.33
N LEU A 229 4.64 -6.87 -9.20
CA LEU A 229 5.85 -7.32 -8.52
C LEU A 229 6.68 -8.27 -9.39
N LEU A 230 6.05 -9.13 -10.20
CA LEU A 230 6.74 -10.10 -11.06
C LEU A 230 7.12 -9.56 -12.44
N ASN A 231 6.43 -8.55 -12.96
CA ASN A 231 6.61 -8.12 -14.35
C ASN A 231 6.92 -6.63 -14.49
N GLY A 232 6.79 -5.85 -13.41
CA GLY A 232 6.89 -4.39 -13.42
C GLY A 232 5.81 -3.71 -14.28
N THR A 233 4.78 -4.45 -14.69
CA THR A 233 3.75 -3.93 -15.61
C THR A 233 2.76 -3.10 -14.83
N GLU A 234 2.77 -1.78 -15.08
CA GLU A 234 1.84 -0.86 -14.44
C GLU A 234 0.40 -1.08 -14.94
N PRO A 235 -0.60 -1.11 -14.03
CA PRO A 235 -2.00 -1.11 -14.40
C PRO A 235 -2.38 0.16 -15.19
N SER A 236 -2.57 0.04 -16.51
CA SER A 236 -2.71 1.19 -17.44
C SER A 236 -3.80 2.20 -17.04
N LYS A 237 -4.98 1.70 -16.64
CA LYS A 237 -6.09 2.51 -16.13
C LYS A 237 -5.64 3.44 -14.99
N TYR A 238 -4.89 2.91 -14.03
CA TYR A 238 -4.47 3.66 -12.85
C TYR A 238 -3.32 4.60 -13.17
N ARG A 239 -2.36 4.18 -14.00
CA ARG A 239 -1.29 5.04 -14.53
C ARG A 239 -1.85 6.30 -15.22
N GLU A 240 -2.82 6.14 -16.10
CA GLU A 240 -3.47 7.27 -16.78
C GLU A 240 -4.22 8.18 -15.79
N ALA A 241 -4.89 7.58 -14.79
CA ALA A 241 -5.62 8.34 -13.79
C ALA A 241 -4.67 9.18 -12.91
N VAL A 242 -3.55 8.63 -12.44
CA VAL A 242 -2.59 9.34 -11.60
C VAL A 242 -1.84 10.43 -12.36
N GLU A 243 -1.50 10.21 -13.64
CA GLU A 243 -0.88 11.25 -14.48
C GLU A 243 -1.87 12.38 -14.75
N LYS A 244 -3.14 12.05 -15.04
CA LYS A 244 -4.19 13.05 -15.20
C LYS A 244 -4.39 13.87 -13.94
N GLU A 245 -4.50 13.22 -12.78
CA GLU A 245 -4.62 13.91 -11.51
C GLU A 245 -3.40 14.80 -11.23
N ARG A 246 -2.19 14.31 -11.51
CA ARG A 246 -0.98 15.10 -11.29
C ARG A 246 -0.98 16.37 -12.13
N MET A 247 -1.42 16.28 -13.38
CA MET A 247 -1.57 17.44 -14.26
C MET A 247 -2.71 18.36 -13.82
N ASP A 248 -3.83 17.80 -13.34
CA ASP A 248 -4.94 18.56 -12.77
C ASP A 248 -4.47 19.37 -11.53
N PHE A 249 -3.63 18.78 -10.68
CA PHE A 249 -2.98 19.44 -9.54
C PHE A 249 -2.06 20.59 -9.98
N ILE A 250 -1.15 20.34 -10.93
CA ILE A 250 -0.23 21.38 -11.45
C ILE A 250 -1.02 22.55 -12.03
N ARG A 251 -2.09 22.28 -12.79
CA ARG A 251 -2.96 23.32 -13.33
C ARG A 251 -3.64 24.12 -12.21
N ALA A 252 -4.12 23.48 -11.15
CA ALA A 252 -4.74 24.15 -10.02
C ALA A 252 -3.76 25.09 -9.29
N LEU A 253 -2.48 24.69 -9.17
CA LEU A 253 -1.41 25.57 -8.69
C LEU A 253 -1.19 26.76 -9.63
N GLU A 254 -1.03 26.51 -10.93
CA GLU A 254 -0.80 27.55 -11.95
C GLU A 254 -1.95 28.56 -12.03
N ALA A 255 -3.19 28.11 -11.82
CA ALA A 255 -4.39 28.94 -11.85
C ALA A 255 -4.67 29.69 -10.53
N GLY A 256 -3.91 29.43 -9.47
CA GLY A 256 -4.15 30.03 -8.14
C GLY A 256 -5.36 29.46 -7.39
N GLU A 257 -5.87 28.29 -7.80
CA GLU A 257 -6.96 27.58 -7.11
C GLU A 257 -6.49 26.92 -5.79
N ILE A 258 -5.17 26.82 -5.62
CA ILE A 258 -4.52 26.36 -4.39
C ILE A 258 -3.71 27.52 -3.83
N GLN A 259 -4.35 28.29 -2.97
CA GLN A 259 -3.68 29.38 -2.27
C GLN A 259 -2.84 28.82 -1.14
N HIS A 260 -1.61 29.31 -0.99
CA HIS A 260 -0.69 28.82 0.02
C HIS A 260 0.27 29.92 0.46
N GLU A 261 0.64 29.87 1.74
CA GLU A 261 1.65 30.74 2.33
C GLU A 261 2.31 30.04 3.53
N VAL A 262 3.39 30.62 4.03
CA VAL A 262 4.06 30.17 5.25
C VAL A 262 3.96 31.24 6.33
N ARG A 263 3.65 30.81 7.55
CA ARG A 263 3.47 31.63 8.75
C ARG A 263 4.29 31.04 9.92
N ALA A 264 4.30 31.78 11.04
CA ALA A 264 5.05 31.41 12.24
C ALA A 264 6.53 31.10 11.93
N ASP A 265 7.22 32.06 11.32
CA ASP A 265 8.63 31.97 10.93
C ASP A 265 8.96 30.75 10.05
N GLY A 266 8.04 30.39 9.15
CA GLY A 266 8.21 29.25 8.23
C GLY A 266 7.88 27.89 8.84
N LYS A 267 7.37 27.84 10.07
CA LYS A 267 7.02 26.57 10.75
C LYS A 267 5.62 26.06 10.39
N VAL A 268 4.73 26.92 9.92
CA VAL A 268 3.33 26.56 9.57
C VAL A 268 3.05 26.92 8.12
N ALA A 269 2.67 25.94 7.31
CA ALA A 269 2.12 26.14 5.98
C ALA A 269 0.61 26.30 6.10
N VAL A 270 0.09 27.38 5.53
CA VAL A 270 -1.35 27.63 5.42
C VAL A 270 -1.76 27.36 3.98
N VAL A 271 -2.76 26.51 3.77
CA VAL A 271 -3.24 26.16 2.44
C VAL A 271 -4.75 26.31 2.38
N GLU A 272 -5.26 27.13 1.48
CA GLU A 272 -6.69 27.23 1.18
C GLU A 272 -6.98 26.65 -0.20
N SER A 273 -7.76 25.57 -0.25
CA SER A 273 -8.14 24.95 -1.52
C SER A 273 -9.30 23.97 -1.41
N THR A 274 -10.06 23.83 -2.50
CA THR A 274 -11.00 22.71 -2.69
C THR A 274 -10.31 21.44 -3.21
N HIS A 275 -9.05 21.53 -3.64
CA HIS A 275 -8.27 20.41 -4.17
C HIS A 275 -7.82 19.46 -3.07
N ARG A 276 -7.76 18.15 -3.37
CA ARG A 276 -7.37 17.12 -2.39
C ARG A 276 -5.91 17.14 -1.96
N ALA A 277 -5.06 17.87 -2.69
CA ALA A 277 -3.61 17.93 -2.47
C ALA A 277 -3.18 18.97 -1.42
N ALA A 278 -4.11 19.58 -0.67
CA ALA A 278 -3.79 20.67 0.26
C ALA A 278 -2.73 20.30 1.31
N THR A 279 -2.81 19.09 1.88
CA THR A 279 -1.82 18.60 2.85
C THR A 279 -0.47 18.31 2.21
N SER A 280 -0.45 17.73 1.00
CA SER A 280 0.78 17.52 0.24
C SER A 280 1.49 18.83 -0.09
N VAL A 281 0.74 19.86 -0.50
CA VAL A 281 1.26 21.22 -0.71
C VAL A 281 1.82 21.77 0.60
N GLY A 282 1.08 21.65 1.70
CA GLY A 282 1.53 22.13 3.01
C GLY A 282 2.84 21.50 3.45
N TYR A 283 3.00 20.18 3.31
CA TYR A 283 4.23 19.46 3.64
C TYR A 283 5.37 19.66 2.64
N SER A 284 5.14 20.31 1.49
CA SER A 284 6.24 20.85 0.69
C SER A 284 6.77 22.16 1.26
N LEU A 285 6.02 22.85 2.13
CA LEU A 285 6.35 24.20 2.58
C LEU A 285 6.81 24.25 4.04
N ALA A 286 6.17 23.48 4.93
CA ALA A 286 6.47 23.48 6.36
C ALA A 286 6.16 22.13 7.02
N PRO A 287 6.75 21.83 8.20
CA PRO A 287 6.49 20.59 8.92
C PRO A 287 5.11 20.54 9.61
N VAL A 288 4.42 21.69 9.73
CA VAL A 288 3.06 21.80 10.27
C VAL A 288 2.18 22.45 9.22
N VAL A 289 0.97 21.92 9.02
CA VAL A 289 0.03 22.36 8.00
C VAL A 289 -1.30 22.73 8.64
N VAL A 290 -1.83 23.88 8.23
CA VAL A 290 -3.22 24.28 8.44
C VAL A 290 -3.88 24.40 7.06
N ALA A 291 -4.72 23.44 6.71
CA ALA A 291 -5.43 23.41 5.44
C ALA A 291 -6.90 23.75 5.63
N LEU A 292 -7.42 24.74 4.89
CA LEU A 292 -8.84 25.06 4.77
C LEU A 292 -9.36 24.56 3.42
N ASN A 293 -10.43 23.77 3.46
CA ASN A 293 -11.30 23.58 2.31
C ASN A 293 -12.56 24.44 2.49
N PRO A 294 -12.78 25.47 1.66
CA PRO A 294 -13.91 26.39 1.83
C PRO A 294 -15.26 25.76 1.45
N ALA A 295 -15.27 24.63 0.75
CA ALA A 295 -16.47 24.00 0.20
C ALA A 295 -16.38 22.45 0.22
N PHE A 296 -15.97 21.88 1.35
CA PHE A 296 -15.82 20.43 1.51
C PHE A 296 -17.18 19.73 1.48
N LYS A 297 -17.27 18.59 0.78
CA LYS A 297 -18.49 17.76 0.71
C LYS A 297 -18.23 16.38 1.31
N LEU A 298 -18.95 16.03 2.37
CA LEU A 298 -18.90 14.70 2.97
C LEU A 298 -20.01 13.82 2.37
N GLY A 299 -19.65 12.74 1.68
CA GLY A 299 -20.64 11.78 1.14
C GLY A 299 -21.65 12.36 0.15
N GLY A 300 -21.31 13.46 -0.53
CA GLY A 300 -22.23 14.17 -1.43
C GLY A 300 -23.22 15.11 -0.74
N GLY A 301 -23.10 15.33 0.58
CA GLY A 301 -23.87 16.32 1.31
C GLY A 301 -23.51 17.77 0.99
N GLU A 302 -24.12 18.70 1.73
CA GLU A 302 -23.92 20.14 1.56
C GLU A 302 -22.45 20.55 1.78
N ALA A 303 -22.03 21.54 0.99
CA ALA A 303 -20.69 22.09 1.07
C ALA A 303 -20.51 22.87 2.37
N HIS A 304 -19.38 22.67 3.05
CA HIS A 304 -19.07 23.36 4.30
C HIS A 304 -17.57 23.67 4.44
N ARG A 305 -17.24 24.68 5.26
CA ARG A 305 -15.84 25.02 5.55
C ARG A 305 -15.24 23.97 6.48
N LYS A 306 -14.15 23.34 6.06
CA LYS A 306 -13.46 22.29 6.82
C LYS A 306 -11.98 22.61 6.97
N PHE A 307 -11.51 22.62 8.21
CA PHE A 307 -10.09 22.69 8.50
C PHE A 307 -9.50 21.29 8.72
N THR A 308 -8.24 21.14 8.31
CA THR A 308 -7.35 20.05 8.68
C THR A 308 -6.07 20.65 9.24
N VAL A 309 -5.66 20.20 10.42
CA VAL A 309 -4.41 20.59 11.07
C VAL A 309 -3.57 19.34 11.23
N CYS A 310 -2.33 19.35 10.72
CA CYS A 310 -1.45 18.20 10.85
C CYS A 310 0.02 18.58 11.03
N ALA A 311 0.76 17.73 11.72
CA ALA A 311 2.21 17.80 11.87
C ALA A 311 2.86 16.56 11.23
N PHE A 312 4.00 16.77 10.60
CA PHE A 312 4.74 15.73 9.87
C PHE A 312 5.15 14.57 10.78
N GLU A 313 5.52 14.86 12.03
CA GLU A 313 5.89 13.89 13.06
C GLU A 313 5.20 14.22 14.38
N ALA A 314 4.65 13.19 15.05
CA ALA A 314 3.93 13.32 16.30
C ALA A 314 4.81 13.93 17.39
N GLY A 315 4.38 15.04 17.99
CA GLY A 315 5.08 15.65 19.13
C GLY A 315 6.47 16.21 18.83
N LYS A 316 6.92 16.24 17.57
CA LYS A 316 8.23 16.81 17.21
C LYS A 316 8.15 18.28 16.83
N PHE A 317 7.19 18.63 15.98
CA PHE A 317 7.05 20.00 15.45
C PHE A 317 5.91 20.79 16.10
N ALA A 318 4.89 20.09 16.56
CA ALA A 318 3.76 20.68 17.28
C ALA A 318 3.11 19.66 18.21
N ASP A 319 2.50 20.15 19.29
CA ASP A 319 1.53 19.40 20.08
C ASP A 319 0.12 19.54 19.49
N ILE A 320 -0.15 18.76 18.44
CA ILE A 320 -1.44 18.79 17.73
C ILE A 320 -2.61 18.46 18.66
N LYS A 321 -2.42 17.55 19.63
CA LYS A 321 -3.48 17.17 20.56
C LYS A 321 -3.90 18.36 21.43
N SER A 322 -2.94 19.10 21.97
CA SER A 322 -3.20 20.30 22.77
C SER A 322 -3.80 21.43 21.92
N ALA A 323 -3.33 21.63 20.68
CA ALA A 323 -3.91 22.60 19.76
C ALA A 323 -5.39 22.29 19.45
N LEU A 324 -5.72 21.03 19.17
CA LEU A 324 -7.10 20.60 18.92
C LEU A 324 -8.00 20.76 20.14
N ALA A 325 -7.47 20.56 21.36
CA ALA A 325 -8.22 20.79 22.60
C ALA A 325 -8.54 22.28 22.80
N GLU A 326 -7.60 23.17 22.51
CA GLU A 326 -7.84 24.62 22.55
C GLU A 326 -8.84 25.04 21.46
N LEU A 327 -8.71 24.53 20.23
CA LEU A 327 -9.70 24.76 19.16
C LEU A 327 -11.09 24.26 19.56
N ALA A 328 -11.18 23.11 20.22
CA ALA A 328 -12.45 22.56 20.72
C ALA A 328 -13.11 23.45 21.79
N SER A 329 -12.32 24.26 22.52
CA SER A 329 -12.84 25.24 23.48
C SER A 329 -13.44 26.48 22.81
N LEU A 330 -12.99 26.80 21.59
CA LEU A 330 -13.51 27.90 20.77
C LEU A 330 -14.69 27.46 19.90
N GLU A 331 -14.63 26.23 19.39
CA GLU A 331 -15.66 25.62 18.56
C GLU A 331 -15.80 24.13 18.93
N PRO A 332 -16.91 23.68 19.53
CA PRO A 332 -17.07 22.27 19.88
C PRO A 332 -17.04 21.35 18.66
N GLY A 333 -16.37 20.19 18.78
CA GLY A 333 -16.35 19.14 17.76
C GLY A 333 -15.03 18.97 17.00
N TRP A 334 -14.00 19.76 17.33
CA TRP A 334 -12.64 19.50 16.87
C TRP A 334 -12.09 18.20 17.48
N GLY A 335 -11.32 17.46 16.70
CA GLY A 335 -10.74 16.18 17.15
C GLY A 335 -9.79 15.56 16.13
N GLY A 336 -9.07 14.53 16.55
CA GLY A 336 -8.06 13.88 15.73
C GLY A 336 -7.10 12.98 16.50
N SER A 337 -6.04 12.57 15.82
CA SER A 337 -4.89 11.87 16.38
C SER A 337 -3.80 12.87 16.82
N PRO A 338 -2.70 12.39 17.46
CA PRO A 338 -1.55 13.24 17.80
C PRO A 338 -0.80 13.87 16.61
N THR A 339 -1.10 13.47 15.37
CA THR A 339 -0.45 13.99 14.16
C THR A 339 -1.40 14.74 13.25
N ILE A 340 -2.71 14.49 13.33
CA ILE A 340 -3.69 15.10 12.43
C ILE A 340 -5.05 15.21 13.11
N GLY A 341 -5.70 16.35 12.96
CA GLY A 341 -7.10 16.53 13.32
C GLY A 341 -7.79 17.54 12.40
N GLY A 342 -9.06 17.78 12.67
CA GLY A 342 -9.84 18.70 11.86
C GLY A 342 -11.00 19.33 12.63
N SER A 343 -11.65 20.26 11.94
CA SER A 343 -12.85 20.93 12.43
C SER A 343 -14.04 19.96 12.55
N PRO A 344 -15.17 20.40 13.15
CA PRO A 344 -16.36 19.57 13.31
C PRO A 344 -16.82 18.96 11.97
N GLN A 345 -17.25 17.70 12.00
CA GLN A 345 -17.66 16.99 10.79
C GLN A 345 -19.10 17.32 10.40
N GLY A 346 -19.35 17.53 9.11
CA GLY A 346 -20.70 17.71 8.56
C GLY A 346 -21.33 19.08 8.82
N VAL A 347 -20.59 19.99 9.47
CA VAL A 347 -21.01 21.38 9.70
C VAL A 347 -19.86 22.32 9.32
N SER A 348 -20.20 23.55 8.93
CA SER A 348 -19.19 24.55 8.56
C SER A 348 -18.51 25.10 9.80
N SER A 349 -17.17 25.10 9.81
CA SER A 349 -16.42 25.77 10.87
C SER A 349 -16.70 27.28 10.86
N THR A 350 -16.90 27.85 12.04
CA THR A 350 -17.08 29.29 12.28
C THR A 350 -15.75 30.00 12.51
N LEU A 351 -14.65 29.28 12.73
CA LEU A 351 -13.33 29.86 12.95
C LEU A 351 -12.75 30.44 11.66
N THR A 352 -11.96 31.51 11.79
CA THR A 352 -11.14 32.05 10.69
C THR A 352 -9.83 31.30 10.56
N ILE A 353 -9.18 31.39 9.39
CA ILE A 353 -7.83 30.82 9.21
C ILE A 353 -6.86 31.40 10.26
N ASP A 354 -6.93 32.71 10.50
CA ASP A 354 -6.04 33.39 11.44
C ASP A 354 -6.18 32.86 12.87
N GLN A 355 -7.41 32.62 13.33
CA GLN A 355 -7.67 32.03 14.65
C GLN A 355 -7.07 30.62 14.76
N VAL A 356 -7.26 29.79 13.73
CA VAL A 356 -6.74 28.42 13.72
C VAL A 356 -5.20 28.43 13.72
N VAL A 357 -4.58 29.28 12.89
CA VAL A 357 -3.14 29.43 12.84
C VAL A 357 -2.58 29.96 14.16
N GLU A 358 -3.23 30.94 14.78
CA GLU A 358 -2.79 31.50 16.07
C GLU A 358 -2.76 30.43 17.17
N VAL A 359 -3.81 29.61 17.26
CA VAL A 359 -3.83 28.48 18.20
C VAL A 359 -2.72 27.49 17.88
N VAL A 360 -2.60 27.05 16.63
CA VAL A 360 -1.56 26.09 16.23
C VAL A 360 -0.15 26.62 16.52
N ALA A 361 0.09 27.93 16.28
CA ALA A 361 1.37 28.58 16.54
C ALA A 361 1.78 28.54 18.02
N LYS A 362 0.82 28.65 18.95
CA LYS A 362 1.07 28.54 20.41
C LYS A 362 1.58 27.16 20.82
N HIS A 363 1.28 26.13 20.04
CA HIS A 363 1.62 24.73 20.32
C HIS A 363 2.78 24.20 19.47
N LEU A 364 3.52 25.08 18.78
CA LEU A 364 4.75 24.72 18.07
C LEU A 364 5.88 24.36 19.05
N ARG A 365 6.83 23.56 18.58
CA ARG A 365 8.04 23.16 19.32
C ARG A 365 9.33 23.77 18.76
#